data_AF-A0A1M3EH99-F1
#
_entry.id   AF-A0A1M3EH99-F1
#
_cell.length_a   1.000
_cell.length_b   1.000
_cell.length_c   1.000
_cell.angle_alpha   90.00
_cell.angle_beta   90.00
_cell.angle_gamma   90.00
#
_symmetry.space_group_name_H-M   'P 1'
#
loop_
_entity.id
_entity.type
_entity.pdbx_description
1 polymer ?
#
loop_
_entity_poly.entity_id
_entity_poly.type
_entity_poly.pdbx_seq_one_letter_code
_entity_poly.pdbx_strand_id
1 'polypeptide(L)' 'MWVAGLFWVLPAVLTVLGYLFLPHHNASGQCEGIGFGCVPPPNVGLVIFMGVVGAPVLLVGGLVAMGVIALVRFLRRR' A
#
# COMPACT_ATOMS: atom_id res chain seq x y z
N MET A 1 -16.79 0.84 12.94
CA MET A 1 -16.81 -0.10 11.80
C MET A 1 -16.32 0.60 10.53
N TRP A 2 -16.92 1.74 10.16
CA TRP A 2 -16.52 2.56 9.01
C TRP A 2 -15.03 2.92 8.94
N VAL A 3 -14.42 3.33 10.07
CA VAL A 3 -13.00 3.69 10.13
C VAL A 3 -12.07 2.53 9.73
N ALA A 4 -12.40 1.29 10.13
CA ALA A 4 -11.62 0.11 9.75
C ALA A 4 -11.79 -0.22 8.25
N GLY A 5 -12.99 -0.01 7.69
CA GLY A 5 -13.21 -0.16 6.25
C GLY A 5 -12.42 0.86 5.43
N LEU A 6 -12.43 2.13 5.84
CA LEU A 6 -11.65 3.19 5.19
C LEU A 6 -10.14 2.90 5.21
N PHE A 7 -9.63 2.35 6.32
CA PHE A 7 -8.21 1.99 6.45
C PHE A 7 -7.73 1.03 5.34
N TRP A 8 -8.60 0.12 4.87
CA TRP A 8 -8.26 -0.83 3.81
C TRP A 8 -8.61 -0.30 2.42
N VAL A 9 -9.80 0.29 2.27
CA VAL A 9 -10.31 0.73 0.97
C VAL A 9 -9.53 1.92 0.43
N LEU A 10 -9.17 2.88 1.28
CA LEU A 10 -8.48 4.09 0.86
C LEU A 10 -7.12 3.82 0.19
N PRO A 11 -6.16 3.09 0.82
CA PRO A 11 -4.88 2.81 0.17
C PRO A 11 -5.02 1.94 -1.07
N ALA A 12 -5.99 1.00 -1.10
CA ALA A 12 -6.26 0.19 -2.29
C ALA A 12 -6.72 1.07 -3.47
N VAL A 13 -7.69 1.94 -3.24
CA VAL A 13 -8.20 2.88 -4.26
C VAL A 13 -7.10 3.82 -4.72
N LEU A 14 -6.32 4.40 -3.81
CA LEU A 14 -5.20 5.29 -4.16
C LEU A 14 -4.13 4.57 -4.98
N THR A 15 -3.85 3.31 -4.70
CA THR A 15 -2.88 2.52 -5.47
C THR A 15 -3.37 2.26 -6.88
N VAL A 16 -4.66 1.91 -7.04
CA VAL A 16 -5.29 1.70 -8.36
C VAL A 16 -5.31 2.99 -9.16
N LEU A 17 -5.76 4.10 -8.56
CA LEU A 17 -5.75 5.40 -9.21
C LEU A 17 -4.33 5.80 -9.60
N GLY A 18 -3.36 5.62 -8.71
CA GLY A 18 -1.96 5.89 -9.00
C GLY A 18 -1.44 5.06 -10.17
N TYR A 19 -1.73 3.76 -10.22
CA TYR A 19 -1.33 2.91 -11.35
C TYR A 19 -1.92 3.38 -12.69
N LEU A 20 -3.18 3.84 -12.70
CA LEU A 20 -3.87 4.29 -13.91
C LEU A 20 -3.39 5.67 -14.39
N PHE A 21 -3.11 6.59 -13.46
CA PHE A 21 -2.82 7.99 -13.78
C PHE A 21 -1.32 8.32 -13.80
N LEU A 22 -0.45 7.51 -13.19
CA LEU A 22 0.99 7.77 -13.24
C LEU A 22 1.57 7.44 -14.63
N PRO A 23 2.68 8.11 -15.01
CA PRO A 23 3.38 7.81 -16.25
C PRO A 23 3.80 6.34 -16.33
N HIS A 24 3.57 5.75 -17.51
CA HIS A 24 3.95 4.37 -17.85
C HIS A 24 5.36 4.28 -18.45
N HIS A 25 6.06 5.41 -18.57
CA HIS A 25 7.40 5.50 -19.09
C HIS A 25 8.26 6.32 -18.14
N ASN A 26 9.56 6.07 -18.18
CA ASN A 26 10.55 6.84 -17.47
C ASN A 26 10.86 8.13 -18.22
N ALA A 27 11.19 9.20 -17.49
CA ALA A 27 11.76 10.39 -18.10
C ALA A 27 13.16 10.09 -18.67
N SER A 28 13.54 10.75 -19.75
CA SER A 28 14.86 10.62 -20.37
C SER A 28 15.98 10.82 -19.33
N GLY A 29 16.95 9.91 -19.29
CA GLY A 29 18.08 9.91 -18.33
C GLY A 29 17.96 8.97 -17.13
N GLN A 30 16.76 8.42 -16.85
CA GLN A 30 16.56 7.45 -15.76
C GLN A 30 17.08 6.03 -16.05
N CYS A 31 17.55 5.80 -17.28
CA CYS A 31 18.20 4.56 -17.71
C CYS A 31 19.73 4.68 -17.84
N GLU A 32 20.32 5.86 -17.55
CA GLU A 32 21.74 6.15 -17.79
C GLU A 32 22.62 6.00 -16.53
N GLY A 33 22.12 5.38 -15.44
CA GLY A 33 22.81 5.33 -14.14
C GLY A 33 23.28 3.94 -13.66
N ILE A 34 24.55 3.87 -13.22
CA ILE A 34 25.24 2.84 -12.39
C ILE A 34 25.17 1.35 -12.79
N GLY A 35 24.61 0.97 -13.94
CA GLY A 35 24.69 -0.40 -14.46
C GLY A 35 23.74 -1.41 -13.80
N PHE A 36 22.80 -0.96 -12.97
CA PHE A 36 21.76 -1.79 -12.33
C PHE A 36 20.46 -1.91 -13.16
N GLY A 37 20.47 -1.47 -14.42
CA GLY A 37 19.30 -1.43 -15.30
C GLY A 37 18.42 -0.18 -15.09
N CYS A 38 17.38 -0.05 -15.92
CA CYS A 38 16.42 1.05 -15.79
C CYS A 38 15.61 0.92 -14.49
N VAL A 39 15.38 2.03 -13.80
CA VAL A 39 14.38 2.08 -12.71
C VAL A 39 12.98 1.71 -13.24
N PRO A 40 12.11 1.07 -12.43
CA PRO A 40 10.74 0.80 -12.85
C PRO A 40 9.97 2.09 -13.17
N PRO A 41 9.07 2.07 -14.18
CA PRO A 41 8.24 3.23 -14.49
C PRO A 41 7.39 3.63 -13.28
N PRO A 42 7.06 4.93 -13.11
CA PRO A 42 6.44 5.44 -11.89
C PRO A 42 5.17 4.69 -11.46
N ASN A 43 4.32 4.30 -12.41
CA ASN A 43 3.12 3.51 -12.13
C ASN A 43 3.44 2.13 -11.54
N VAL A 44 4.44 1.43 -12.07
CA VAL A 44 4.89 0.11 -11.60
C VAL A 44 5.68 0.25 -10.30
N GLY A 45 6.53 1.26 -10.18
CA GLY A 45 7.28 1.55 -8.97
C GLY A 45 6.38 1.79 -7.76
N LEU A 46 5.26 2.50 -7.96
CA LEU A 46 4.24 2.69 -6.93
C LEU A 46 3.62 1.36 -6.48
N VAL A 47 3.26 0.49 -7.43
CA VAL A 47 2.67 -0.84 -7.11
C VAL A 47 3.67 -1.71 -6.36
N ILE A 48 4.94 -1.71 -6.78
CA ILE A 48 6.01 -2.44 -6.09
C ILE A 48 6.18 -1.90 -4.66
N PHE A 49 6.25 -0.58 -4.49
CA PHE A 49 6.38 0.04 -3.17
C PHE A 49 5.19 -0.30 -2.27
N MET A 50 3.96 -0.20 -2.78
CA MET A 50 2.76 -0.55 -2.02
C MET A 50 2.70 -2.05 -1.73
N GLY A 51 3.21 -2.92 -2.60
CA GLY A 51 3.27 -4.35 -2.35
C GLY A 51 4.33 -4.75 -1.31
N VAL A 52 5.53 -4.16 -1.39
CA VAL A 52 6.68 -4.54 -0.55
C VAL A 52 6.66 -3.84 0.81
N VAL A 53 6.29 -2.57 0.85
CA VAL A 53 6.31 -1.76 2.08
C VAL A 53 4.89 -1.53 2.59
N GLY A 54 3.97 -1.15 1.71
CA GLY A 54 2.59 -0.83 2.09
C GLY A 54 1.82 -2.04 2.65
N ALA A 55 1.85 -3.18 1.96
CA ALA A 55 1.04 -4.34 2.31
C ALA A 55 1.41 -4.95 3.67
N PRO A 56 2.69 -5.14 4.03
CA PRO A 56 3.04 -5.62 5.38
C PRO A 56 2.58 -4.67 6.48
N VAL A 57 2.72 -3.36 6.29
CA VAL A 57 2.30 -2.35 7.26
C VAL A 57 0.78 -2.36 7.44
N LEU A 58 0.03 -2.41 6.34
CA LEU A 58 -1.43 -2.50 6.37
C LEU A 58 -1.91 -3.81 7.01
N LEU A 59 -1.23 -4.92 6.72
CA LEU A 59 -1.53 -6.22 7.33
C LEU A 59 -1.35 -6.17 8.86
N VAL A 60 -0.19 -5.73 9.34
CA VAL A 60 0.09 -5.65 10.78
C VAL A 60 -0.87 -4.68 11.46
N GLY A 61 -1.04 -3.48 10.91
CA GLY A 61 -1.96 -2.49 11.47
C GLY A 61 -3.40 -2.99 11.53
N GLY A 62 -3.85 -3.68 10.47
CA GLY A 62 -5.18 -4.26 10.40
C GLY A 62 -5.40 -5.41 11.38
N LEU A 63 -4.41 -6.29 11.54
CA LEU A 63 -4.45 -7.36 12.55
C LEU A 63 -4.50 -6.80 13.98
N VAL A 64 -3.70 -5.77 14.27
CA VAL A 64 -3.72 -5.09 15.58
C VAL A 64 -5.09 -4.48 15.83
N ALA A 65 -5.65 -3.74 14.87
CA ALA A 65 -6.97 -3.13 15.01
C ALA A 65 -8.07 -4.18 15.26
N MET A 66 -8.07 -5.27 14.49
CA MET A 66 -9.03 -6.37 14.66
C MET A 66 -8.84 -7.08 16.00
N GLY A 67 -7.59 -7.30 16.43
CA GLY A 67 -7.25 -7.88 17.72
C GLY A 67 -7.76 -7.04 18.88
N VAL A 68 -7.57 -5.71 18.84
CA VAL A 68 -8.10 -4.78 19.85
C VAL A 68 -9.63 -4.82 19.88
N ILE A 69 -10.29 -4.81 18.72
CA ILE A 69 -11.76 -4.91 18.66
C ILE A 69 -12.24 -6.23 19.27
N ALA A 70 -11.59 -7.34 18.93
CA ALA A 70 -11.93 -8.66 19.47
C ALA A 70 -11.72 -8.73 20.98
N LEU A 71 -10.60 -8.20 21.48
CA LEU A 71 -10.28 -8.14 22.90
C LEU A 71 -11.29 -7.29 23.67
N VAL A 72 -11.61 -6.08 23.20
CA VAL A 72 -12.61 -5.21 23.83
C VAL A 72 -13.98 -5.89 23.85
N ARG A 73 -14.37 -6.56 22.76
CA ARG A 73 -15.62 -7.33 22.71
C ARG A 73 -15.63 -8.50 23.69
N PHE A 74 -14.51 -9.20 23.85
CA PHE A 74 -14.37 -10.29 24.81
C PHE A 74 -14.49 -9.78 26.25
N LEU A 75 -13.79 -8.70 26.59
CA LEU A 75 -13.81 -8.10 27.92
C LEU A 75 -15.18 -7.53 28.29
N ARG A 76 -15.95 -7.00 27.32
CA ARG A 76 -17.31 -6.49 27.56
C ARG A 76 -18.38 -7.59 27.70
N ARG A 77 -18.09 -8.81 27.24
CA ARG A 77 -19.00 -9.96 27.35
C ARG A 77 -18.80 -10.77 28.62
N ARG A 78 -17.73 -10.50 29.35
CA ARG A 78 -17.35 -11.14 30.60
C ARG A 78 -17.74 -10.25 31.76
#